data_AF-A0A8J6THK0-F1
#
_entry.id   AF-A0A8J6THK0-F1
#
_cell.length_a   1.000
_cell.length_b   1.000
_cell.length_c   1.000
_cell.angle_alpha   90.00
_cell.angle_beta   90.00
_cell.angle_gamma   90.00
#
_symmetry.space_group_name_H-M   'P 1'
#
loop_
_entity.id
_entity.type
_entity.pdbx_description
1 polymer ?
#
loop_
_entity_poly.entity_id
_entity_poly.type
_entity_poly.pdbx_seq_one_letter_code
_entity_poly.pdbx_strand_id
1 'polypeptide(L)'
;MNDEINAMDLTVNQDNLYLEESFTDIDMASIHRLTPVKANGIKDKNRKPIFVGHTQLMTPQGPLPVRTLLEARNLKEAMEEFPEAMKKAIEKMFEELNKMQQKEASRIIVP
;
A
#
# COMPACT_ATOMS: atom_id res chain seq x y z
N MET A 1 -17.73 25.10 -6.30
CA MET A 1 -16.43 24.56 -6.73
C MET A 1 -15.24 25.25 -6.07
N ASN A 2 -15.15 26.59 -6.00
CA ASN A 2 -14.05 27.27 -5.27
C ASN A 2 -14.11 27.15 -3.73
N ASP A 3 -15.31 27.12 -3.15
CA ASP A 3 -15.46 27.08 -1.68
C ASP A 3 -15.05 25.73 -1.06
N GLU A 4 -15.18 24.64 -1.81
CA GLU A 4 -14.79 23.30 -1.38
C GLU A 4 -13.27 23.12 -1.33
N ILE A 5 -12.52 23.79 -2.22
CA ILE A 5 -11.06 23.77 -2.22
C ILE A 5 -10.51 24.55 -1.02
N ASN A 6 -11.13 25.68 -0.67
CA ASN A 6 -10.73 26.49 0.49
C ASN A 6 -11.02 25.81 1.83
N ALA A 7 -11.94 24.84 1.87
CA ALA A 7 -12.28 24.08 3.06
C ALA A 7 -11.37 22.85 3.30
N MET A 8 -10.48 22.52 2.36
CA MET A 8 -9.54 21.41 2.54
C MET A 8 -8.40 21.82 3.46
N ASP A 9 -8.21 21.07 4.54
CA ASP A 9 -7.02 21.21 5.36
C ASP A 9 -5.82 20.58 4.64
N LEU A 10 -4.96 21.45 4.10
CA LEU A 10 -3.73 21.07 3.40
C LEU A 10 -2.50 21.10 4.33
N THR A 11 -2.71 21.16 5.65
CA THR A 11 -1.63 21.21 6.63
C THR A 11 -0.85 19.90 6.63
N VAL A 12 0.48 20.02 6.45
CA VAL A 12 1.39 18.87 6.53
C VAL A 12 1.54 18.44 7.98
N ASN A 13 1.34 17.14 8.25
CA ASN A 13 1.64 16.56 9.55
C ASN A 13 3.16 16.44 9.76
N GLN A 14 3.76 17.43 10.42
CA GLN A 14 5.20 17.52 10.66
C GLN A 14 5.75 16.44 11.62
N ASP A 15 4.88 15.79 12.40
CA ASP A 15 5.25 14.73 13.34
C ASP A 15 5.28 13.34 12.67
N ASN A 16 4.76 13.23 11.45
CA ASN A 16 4.64 11.95 10.75
C ASN A 16 5.22 11.97 9.32
N LEU A 17 6.45 12.45 9.19
CA LEU A 17 7.15 12.54 7.90
C LEU A 17 7.99 11.30 7.59
N TYR A 18 8.06 10.97 6.29
CA TYR A 18 8.88 9.89 5.74
C TYR A 18 9.58 10.36 4.45
N LEU A 19 10.85 9.96 4.28
CA LEU A 19 11.52 9.92 2.99
C LEU A 19 11.09 8.64 2.27
N GLU A 20 10.56 8.78 1.08
CA GLU A 20 10.15 7.66 0.23
C GLU A 20 11.20 7.39 -0.85
N GLU A 21 11.65 6.14 -0.93
CA GLU A 21 12.54 5.63 -1.98
C GLU A 21 11.85 4.48 -2.69
N SER A 22 11.86 4.45 -4.03
CA SER A 22 11.29 3.36 -4.82
C SER A 22 12.40 2.53 -5.46
N PHE A 23 12.32 1.21 -5.27
CA PHE A 23 13.20 0.21 -5.86
C PHE A 23 12.37 -0.64 -6.80
N THR A 24 12.69 -0.66 -8.09
CA THR A 24 11.90 -1.38 -9.09
C THR A 24 12.79 -2.12 -10.07
N ASP A 25 12.29 -3.24 -10.57
CA ASP A 25 12.86 -3.96 -11.71
C ASP A 25 12.32 -3.46 -13.06
N ILE A 26 11.49 -2.40 -13.06
CA ILE A 26 10.83 -1.79 -14.24
C ILE A 26 9.76 -2.71 -14.87
N ASP A 27 9.60 -3.93 -14.34
CA ASP A 27 8.68 -4.92 -14.87
C ASP A 27 7.54 -5.14 -13.87
N MET A 28 7.59 -6.23 -13.12
CA MET A 28 6.48 -6.68 -12.30
C MET A 28 6.51 -6.09 -10.88
N ALA A 29 7.68 -5.74 -10.35
CA ALA A 29 7.85 -5.49 -8.92
C ALA A 29 8.39 -4.10 -8.61
N SER A 30 7.79 -3.51 -7.57
CA SER A 30 8.30 -2.30 -6.93
C SER A 30 8.24 -2.45 -5.40
N ILE A 31 9.29 -2.01 -4.72
CA ILE A 31 9.38 -1.94 -3.27
C ILE A 31 9.62 -0.49 -2.90
N HIS A 32 8.76 0.07 -2.06
CA HIS A 32 8.91 1.40 -1.51
C HIS A 32 9.48 1.28 -0.10
N ARG A 33 10.59 1.97 0.17
CA ARG A 33 11.14 2.15 1.52
C ARG A 33 10.72 3.51 2.03
N LEU A 34 9.97 3.53 3.13
CA LEU A 34 9.58 4.72 3.85
C LEU A 34 10.50 4.86 5.06
N THR A 35 11.51 5.72 4.94
CA THR A 35 12.43 6.02 6.05
C THR A 35 11.88 7.19 6.86
N PRO A 36 11.56 7.03 8.14
CA PRO A 36 11.02 8.11 8.96
C PRO A 36 12.03 9.26 9.07
N VAL A 37 11.53 10.49 8.93
CA VAL A 37 12.32 11.71 9.06
C VAL A 37 11.64 12.71 9.99
N LYS A 38 12.43 13.62 10.55
CA LYS A 38 11.93 14.78 11.30
C LYS A 38 11.54 15.91 10.33
N ALA A 39 10.89 16.96 10.83
CA ALA A 39 10.54 18.16 10.05
C ALA A 39 11.73 18.81 9.32
N ASN A 40 12.96 18.64 9.81
CA ASN A 40 14.17 19.12 9.17
C ASN A 40 14.75 18.16 8.10
N GLY A 41 14.04 17.09 7.75
CA GLY A 41 14.45 16.08 6.75
C GLY A 41 15.50 15.08 7.25
N ILE A 42 16.00 15.20 8.48
CA ILE A 42 16.98 14.27 9.04
C ILE A 42 16.29 12.97 9.45
N LYS A 43 16.93 11.83 9.17
CA LYS A 43 16.46 10.50 9.57
C LYS A 43 16.15 10.44 11.06
N ASP A 44 14.96 9.97 11.38
CA ASP A 44 14.51 9.73 12.73
C ASP A 44 14.89 8.30 13.17
N LYS A 45 15.98 8.19 13.95
CA LYS A 45 16.53 6.89 14.39
C LYS A 45 15.65 6.17 15.41
N ASN A 46 14.63 6.83 15.97
CA ASN A 46 13.73 6.20 16.96
C ASN A 46 12.63 5.38 16.29
N ARG A 47 12.36 5.62 15.00
CA ARG A 47 11.35 4.91 14.21
C ARG A 47 12.04 4.00 13.20
N LYS A 48 11.44 2.83 12.96
CA LYS A 48 11.95 1.86 11.98
C LYS A 48 11.47 2.23 10.56
N PRO A 49 12.26 1.96 9.52
CA PRO A 49 11.78 2.08 8.15
C PRO A 49 10.65 1.08 7.90
N ILE A 50 9.72 1.47 7.04
CA ILE A 50 8.61 0.62 6.57
C ILE A 50 8.91 0.23 5.12
N PHE A 51 8.67 -1.03 4.79
CA PHE A 51 8.77 -1.53 3.43
C PHE A 51 7.39 -1.87 2.92
N VAL A 52 7.09 -1.40 1.72
CA VAL A 52 5.81 -1.61 1.05
C VAL A 52 6.09 -2.23 -0.31
N GLY A 53 5.60 -3.44 -0.52
CA GLY A 53 5.64 -4.05 -1.84
C GLY A 53 4.48 -3.55 -2.68
N HIS A 54 4.69 -3.43 -3.98
CA HIS A 54 3.68 -3.10 -4.96
C HIS A 54 3.91 -3.89 -6.25
N THR A 55 2.83 -4.45 -6.78
CA THR A 55 2.77 -5.15 -8.07
C THR A 55 1.42 -4.91 -8.73
N GLN A 56 1.29 -5.26 -10.00
CA GLN A 56 0.04 -5.15 -10.75
C GLN A 56 -0.37 -6.51 -11.27
N LEU A 57 -1.61 -6.92 -10.96
CA LEU A 57 -2.21 -8.12 -11.52
C LEU A 57 -3.04 -7.77 -12.75
N MET A 58 -2.77 -8.42 -13.87
CA MET A 58 -3.64 -8.30 -15.04
C MET A 58 -4.89 -9.16 -14.83
N THR A 59 -6.05 -8.49 -14.75
CA THR A 59 -7.36 -9.14 -14.68
C THR A 59 -8.14 -8.88 -15.98
N PRO A 60 -9.21 -9.64 -16.28
CA PRO A 60 -10.05 -9.37 -17.46
C PRO A 60 -10.66 -7.96 -17.46
N GLN A 61 -10.85 -7.35 -16.29
CA GLN A 61 -11.38 -5.99 -16.12
C GLN A 61 -10.30 -4.91 -16.21
N GLY A 62 -9.02 -5.29 -16.32
CA GLY A 62 -7.88 -4.39 -16.37
C GLY A 62 -6.81 -4.67 -15.33
N PRO A 63 -5.76 -3.83 -15.26
CA PRO A 63 -4.71 -3.95 -14.25
C PRO A 63 -5.27 -3.63 -12.86
N LEU A 64 -5.09 -4.56 -11.93
CA LEU A 64 -5.47 -4.42 -10.53
C LEU A 64 -4.21 -4.25 -9.67
N PRO A 65 -3.97 -3.06 -9.09
CA PRO A 65 -2.80 -2.82 -8.25
C PRO A 65 -2.92 -3.58 -6.93
N VAL A 66 -1.85 -4.25 -6.54
CA VAL A 66 -1.73 -4.96 -5.27
C VAL A 66 -0.60 -4.35 -4.47
N ARG A 67 -0.90 -3.93 -3.24
CA ARG A 67 0.05 -3.32 -2.32
C ARG A 67 -0.01 -4.02 -0.97
N THR A 68 1.14 -4.28 -0.38
CA THR A 68 1.22 -4.91 0.94
C THR A 68 2.42 -4.43 1.74
N LEU A 69 2.33 -4.50 3.06
CA LEU A 69 3.47 -4.27 3.94
C LEU A 69 4.39 -5.49 3.90
N LEU A 70 5.70 -5.24 3.92
CA LEU A 70 6.72 -6.28 3.97
C LEU A 70 7.33 -6.28 5.37
N GLU A 71 7.37 -7.46 6.00
CA GLU A 71 7.95 -7.65 7.32
C GLU A 71 9.49 -7.70 7.23
N ALA A 72 10.10 -6.55 6.94
CA ALA A 72 11.52 -6.46 6.65
C ALA A 72 12.20 -5.30 7.39
N ARG A 73 13.50 -5.47 7.67
CA ARG A 73 14.34 -4.43 8.32
C ARG A 73 15.27 -3.73 7.34
N ASN A 74 15.50 -4.32 6.18
CA ASN A 74 16.34 -3.81 5.13
C ASN A 74 15.81 -4.24 3.75
N LEU A 75 16.39 -3.68 2.68
CA LEU A 75 15.94 -3.93 1.32
C LEU A 75 16.10 -5.41 0.91
N LYS A 76 17.16 -6.09 1.38
CA LYS A 76 17.39 -7.50 1.04
C LYS A 76 16.30 -8.40 1.62
N GLU A 77 16.02 -8.23 2.92
CA GLU A 77 14.90 -8.91 3.57
C GLU A 77 13.56 -8.57 2.88
N ALA A 78 13.36 -7.31 2.48
CA ALA A 78 12.13 -6.92 1.78
C ALA A 78 11.97 -7.66 0.43
N MET A 79 13.06 -7.85 -0.31
CA MET A 79 13.03 -8.64 -1.56
C MET A 79 12.76 -10.12 -1.32
N GLU A 80 13.26 -10.68 -0.21
CA GLU A 80 13.03 -12.09 0.18
C GLU A 80 11.58 -12.32 0.63
N GLU A 81 11.00 -11.39 1.40
CA GLU A 81 9.63 -11.43 1.90
C GLU A 81 8.57 -11.13 0.83
N PHE A 82 8.94 -10.38 -0.22
CA PHE A 82 8.02 -9.89 -1.24
C PHE A 82 7.11 -10.97 -1.85
N PRO A 83 7.62 -12.12 -2.33
CA PRO A 83 6.79 -13.10 -3.02
C PRO A 83 5.71 -13.71 -2.12
N GLU A 84 6.04 -13.99 -0.86
CA GLU A 84 5.09 -14.57 0.09
C GLU A 84 4.04 -13.54 0.53
N ALA A 85 4.48 -12.32 0.87
CA ALA A 85 3.58 -11.24 1.25
C ALA A 85 2.60 -10.87 0.13
N MET A 86 3.06 -10.90 -1.13
CA MET A 86 2.19 -10.66 -2.30
C MET A 86 1.15 -11.74 -2.48
N LYS A 87 1.53 -13.03 -2.43
CA LYS A 87 0.56 -14.13 -2.54
C LYS A 87 -0.55 -14.00 -1.50
N LYS A 88 -0.19 -13.76 -0.24
CA LYS A 88 -1.16 -13.55 0.85
C LYS A 88 -2.07 -12.34 0.60
N ALA A 89 -1.51 -11.23 0.12
CA ALA A 89 -2.30 -10.04 -0.19
C ALA A 89 -3.30 -10.29 -1.32
N ILE A 90 -2.88 -11.02 -2.36
CA ILE A 90 -3.72 -11.40 -3.50
C ILE A 90 -4.85 -12.34 -3.05
N GLU A 91 -4.53 -13.37 -2.28
CA GLU A 91 -5.51 -14.32 -1.72
C GLU A 91 -6.56 -13.58 -0.89
N LYS A 92 -6.12 -12.72 0.04
CA LYS A 92 -7.02 -11.92 0.88
C LYS A 92 -7.91 -11.00 0.05
N MET A 93 -7.38 -10.38 -1.00
CA MET A 93 -8.15 -9.53 -1.90
C MET A 93 -9.25 -10.34 -2.62
N PHE A 94 -8.95 -11.54 -3.14
CA PHE A 94 -9.96 -12.40 -3.74
C PHE A 94 -11.02 -12.87 -2.74
N GLU A 95 -10.62 -13.19 -1.50
CA GLU A 95 -11.59 -13.51 -0.45
C GLU A 95 -12.54 -12.35 -0.15
N GLU A 96 -12.02 -11.13 -0.06
CA GLU A 96 -12.84 -9.92 0.18
C GLU A 96 -13.81 -9.67 -0.98
N LEU A 97 -13.36 -9.80 -2.23
CA LEU A 97 -14.21 -9.69 -3.42
C LEU A 97 -15.34 -10.72 -3.41
N ASN A 98 -15.04 -11.99 -3.10
CA ASN A 98 -16.04 -13.05 -3.02
C ASN A 98 -17.08 -12.77 -1.92
N LYS A 99 -16.65 -12.28 -0.74
CA LYS A 99 -17.56 -11.92 0.36
C LYS A 99 -18.47 -10.75 -0.02
N MET A 100 -17.98 -9.77 -0.79
CA MET A 100 -18.80 -8.66 -1.27
C MET A 100 -19.89 -9.14 -2.23
N GLN A 101 -19.54 -9.99 -3.20
CA GLN A 101 -20.51 -10.57 -4.14
C GLN A 101 -21.62 -11.36 -3.43
N GLN A 102 -21.27 -12.16 -2.42
CA GLN A 102 -22.26 -12.90 -1.63
C GLN A 102 -23.22 -11.97 -0.86
N LYS A 103 -22.69 -10.89 -0.27
CA LYS A 103 -23.52 -9.89 0.43
C LYS A 103 -24.47 -9.17 -0.53
N GLU A 104 -24.01 -8.79 -1.72
CA GLU A 104 -24.85 -8.15 -2.73
C GLU A 104 -25.96 -9.08 -3.23
N ALA A 105 -25.65 -10.35 -3.50
CA ALA A 105 -26.65 -11.36 -3.88
C ALA A 105 -27.68 -11.62 -2.77
N SER A 106 -27.26 -11.62 -1.49
CA SER A 106 -28.16 -11.83 -0.35
C SER A 106 -29.10 -10.65 -0.07
N ARG A 107 -28.72 -9.41 -0.41
CA ARG A 107 -29.58 -8.22 -0.25
C ARG A 107 -30.79 -8.20 -1.17
N ILE A 108 -30.78 -8.97 -2.26
CA ILE A 108 -31.91 -9.07 -3.19
C ILE A 108 -32.97 -10.05 -2.67
N ILE A 109 -32.61 -10.94 -1.74
CA ILE A 109 -33.49 -11.96 -1.17
C ILE A 109 -33.82 -11.58 0.27
N VAL A 110 -34.61 -10.53 0.45
CA VAL A 110 -35.30 -10.26 1.71
C VAL A 110 -36.80 -10.10 1.37
N PRO A 111 -37.70 -10.97 1.89
CA PRO A 111 -39.14 -10.86 1.67
C PRO A 111 -39.75 -9.62 2.33
#